data_AF-A0A969EP24-F1
#
_entry.id   AF-A0A969EP24-F1
#
_cell.length_a   1.000
_cell.length_b   1.000
_cell.length_c   1.000
_cell.angle_alpha   90.00
_cell.angle_beta   90.00
_cell.angle_gamma   90.00
#
_symmetry.space_group_name_H-M   'P 1'
#
loop_
_entity.id
_entity.type
_entity.pdbx_description
1 polymer ?
#
loop_
_entity_poly.entity_id
_entity_poly.type
_entity_poly.pdbx_seq_one_letter_code
_entity_poly.pdbx_strand_id
1 'polypeptide(L)'
;MVGAWRRPKSLERSLRVDGIVPYVKPKNENGQPPTPEDIRALRKWLVEHGKGETFDVVVEGQTPGDDLDRAKEMMKEWEEAGATWWIESWWGAEADRVRRLRQGPPENR
;
A
#
# COMPACT_ATOMS: atom_id res chain seq x y z
N MET A 1 -11.35 -5.65 -13.00
CA MET A 1 -10.45 -5.48 -11.85
C MET A 1 -9.12 -6.17 -12.15
N VAL A 2 -8.01 -5.45 -12.01
CA VAL A 2 -6.63 -5.94 -12.15
C VAL A 2 -5.95 -5.74 -10.79
N GLY A 3 -4.99 -6.57 -10.43
CA GLY A 3 -4.26 -6.42 -9.16
C GLY A 3 -5.05 -6.80 -7.91
N ALA A 4 -6.08 -7.64 -8.05
CA ALA A 4 -6.84 -8.13 -6.90
C ALA A 4 -6.07 -9.24 -6.18
N TRP A 5 -5.71 -8.99 -4.92
CA TRP A 5 -4.99 -9.95 -4.08
C TRP A 5 -5.79 -11.26 -3.93
N ARG A 6 -5.08 -12.40 -3.92
CA ARG A 6 -5.65 -13.77 -3.89
C ARG A 6 -6.62 -14.11 -5.04
N ARG A 7 -6.55 -13.38 -6.16
CA ARG A 7 -7.27 -13.70 -7.40
C ARG A 7 -6.26 -13.97 -8.52
N PRO A 8 -5.89 -15.24 -8.80
CA PRO A 8 -4.80 -15.58 -9.71
C PRO A 8 -4.86 -14.87 -11.06
N LYS A 9 -5.99 -14.99 -11.78
CA LYS A 9 -6.20 -14.31 -13.07
C LYS A 9 -6.06 -12.78 -13.02
N SER A 10 -6.31 -12.17 -11.85
CA SER A 10 -6.17 -10.73 -11.67
C SER A 10 -4.74 -10.31 -11.43
N LEU A 11 -3.99 -11.09 -10.64
CA LEU A 11 -2.58 -10.85 -10.37
C LEU A 11 -1.71 -11.14 -11.59
N GLU A 12 -1.98 -12.21 -12.34
CA GLU A 12 -1.28 -12.54 -13.59
C GLU A 12 -1.28 -11.40 -14.61
N ARG A 13 -2.38 -10.63 -14.69
CA ARG A 13 -2.45 -9.45 -15.56
C ARG A 13 -1.46 -8.36 -15.15
N SER A 14 -1.16 -8.25 -13.87
CA SER A 14 -0.20 -7.27 -13.32
C SER A 14 1.25 -7.65 -13.65
N LEU A 15 1.54 -8.91 -13.99
CA LEU A 15 2.89 -9.34 -14.40
C LEU A 15 3.33 -8.72 -15.74
N ARG A 16 2.42 -8.09 -16.49
CA ARG A 16 2.71 -7.45 -17.79
C ARG A 16 3.18 -6.01 -17.67
N VAL A 17 3.17 -5.44 -16.47
CA VAL A 17 3.54 -4.05 -16.20
C VAL A 17 4.67 -4.01 -15.16
N ASP A 18 5.02 -2.82 -14.71
CA ASP A 18 6.13 -2.55 -13.78
C ASP A 18 5.69 -2.33 -12.33
N GLY A 19 4.38 -2.28 -12.07
CA GLY A 19 3.89 -2.11 -10.70
C GLY A 19 2.42 -2.46 -10.49
N ILE A 20 2.00 -2.43 -9.23
CA ILE A 20 0.64 -2.74 -8.79
C ILE A 20 0.19 -1.78 -7.67
N VAL A 21 -1.05 -1.33 -7.75
CA VAL A 21 -1.82 -0.83 -6.60
C VAL A 21 -2.75 -1.97 -6.19
N PRO A 22 -2.44 -2.76 -5.14
CA PRO A 22 -3.13 -4.00 -4.86
C PRO A 22 -4.49 -3.74 -4.25
N TYR A 23 -5.51 -4.31 -4.86
CA TYR A 23 -6.83 -4.37 -4.25
C TYR A 23 -6.91 -5.59 -3.32
N VAL A 24 -6.84 -5.35 -2.01
CA VAL A 24 -7.07 -6.39 -1.00
C VAL A 24 -8.57 -6.50 -0.74
N LYS A 25 -9.14 -7.69 -1.00
CA LYS A 25 -10.58 -7.87 -0.76
C LYS A 25 -10.87 -7.69 0.74
N PRO A 26 -11.85 -6.86 1.11
CA PRO A 26 -12.23 -6.66 2.49
C PRO A 26 -12.61 -7.97 3.18
N LYS A 27 -12.15 -8.16 4.43
CA LYS A 27 -12.60 -9.28 5.28
C LYS A 27 -13.98 -9.01 5.91
N ASN A 28 -14.45 -7.76 5.90
CA ASN A 28 -15.72 -7.28 6.43
C ASN A 28 -16.36 -6.22 5.53
N GLU A 29 -17.60 -5.83 5.83
CA GLU A 29 -18.42 -4.89 5.06
C GLU A 29 -17.80 -3.49 4.94
N ASN A 30 -16.88 -3.15 5.86
CA ASN A 30 -16.27 -1.83 5.96
C ASN A 30 -15.05 -1.63 5.05
N GLY A 31 -14.64 -2.62 4.27
CA GLY A 31 -13.51 -2.40 3.39
C GLY A 31 -12.17 -2.40 4.12
N GLN A 32 -11.69 -3.53 4.66
CA GLN A 32 -10.38 -3.52 5.33
C GLN A 32 -9.29 -3.03 4.36
N PRO A 33 -8.54 -1.96 4.68
CA PRO A 33 -7.37 -1.57 3.91
C PRO A 33 -6.36 -2.74 3.87
N PRO A 34 -5.41 -2.74 2.92
CA PRO A 34 -4.31 -3.69 2.97
C PRO A 34 -3.68 -3.71 4.37
N THR A 35 -3.10 -4.84 4.74
CA THR A 35 -2.23 -4.95 5.92
C THR A 35 -0.78 -5.17 5.47
N PRO A 36 0.23 -4.85 6.30
CA PRO A 36 1.62 -5.19 5.99
C PRO A 36 1.81 -6.68 5.67
N GLU A 37 1.08 -7.57 6.34
CA GLU A 37 1.14 -9.01 6.05
C GLU A 37 0.58 -9.37 4.67
N ASP A 38 -0.49 -8.70 4.22
CA ASP A 38 -1.00 -8.90 2.86
C ASP A 38 0.03 -8.49 1.80
N ILE A 39 0.77 -7.41 2.06
CA ILE A 39 1.83 -6.93 1.16
C ILE A 39 3.04 -7.85 1.18
N ARG A 40 3.44 -8.35 2.35
CA ARG A 40 4.53 -9.33 2.48
C ARG A 40 4.21 -10.61 1.70
N ALA A 41 2.97 -11.09 1.80
CA ALA A 41 2.51 -12.26 1.05
C ALA A 41 2.40 -11.98 -0.46
N LEU A 42 1.95 -10.79 -0.86
CA LEU A 42 1.93 -10.36 -2.26
C LEU A 42 3.35 -10.26 -2.84
N ARG A 43 4.30 -9.70 -2.09
CA ARG A 43 5.70 -9.57 -2.51
C ARG A 43 6.31 -10.93 -2.74
N LYS A 44 6.08 -11.88 -1.82
CA LYS A 44 6.50 -13.27 -2.00
C LYS A 44 5.93 -13.88 -3.29
N TRP A 45 4.63 -13.71 -3.52
CA TRP A 45 3.98 -14.20 -4.75
C TRP A 45 4.58 -13.57 -6.01
N LEU A 46 4.84 -12.26 -6.02
CA LEU A 46 5.45 -11.57 -7.16
C LEU A 46 6.85 -12.11 -7.46
N VAL A 47 7.68 -12.32 -6.43
CA VAL A 47 9.02 -12.91 -6.58
C VAL A 47 8.94 -14.32 -7.19
N GLU A 48 8.03 -15.15 -6.72
CA GLU A 48 7.78 -16.50 -7.27
C GLU A 48 7.36 -16.47 -8.75
N HIS A 49 6.83 -15.33 -9.24
CA HIS A 49 6.38 -15.13 -10.62
C HIS A 49 7.35 -14.24 -11.43
N GLY A 50 8.60 -14.10 -10.98
CA GLY A 50 9.66 -13.38 -11.71
C GLY A 50 9.56 -11.85 -11.63
N LYS A 51 8.76 -11.31 -10.71
CA LYS A 51 8.70 -9.88 -10.39
C LYS A 51 9.41 -9.63 -9.07
N GLY A 52 10.72 -9.36 -9.18
CA GLY A 52 11.61 -9.10 -8.06
C GLY A 52 11.64 -7.64 -7.61
N GLU A 53 12.82 -7.16 -7.26
CA GLU A 53 13.04 -5.84 -6.63
C GLU A 53 12.51 -4.66 -7.46
N THR A 54 12.54 -4.78 -8.79
CA THR A 54 12.17 -3.70 -9.72
C THR A 54 10.68 -3.52 -9.92
N PHE A 55 9.83 -4.36 -9.31
CA PHE A 55 8.37 -4.23 -9.45
C PHE A 55 7.80 -3.38 -8.32
N ASP A 56 7.06 -2.33 -8.68
CA ASP A 56 6.49 -1.41 -7.73
C ASP A 56 5.26 -1.97 -7.03
N VAL A 57 5.20 -1.80 -5.71
CA VAL A 57 4.03 -2.14 -4.89
C VAL A 57 3.60 -0.88 -4.15
N VAL A 58 2.52 -0.28 -4.65
CA VAL A 58 1.99 0.99 -4.16
C VAL A 58 0.90 0.72 -3.14
N VAL A 59 1.07 1.19 -1.91
CA VAL A 59 0.07 1.04 -0.85
C VAL A 59 -0.65 2.36 -0.62
N GLU A 60 -1.96 2.30 -0.42
CA GLU A 60 -2.78 3.45 -0.08
C GLU A 60 -3.23 3.38 1.39
N GLY A 61 -3.20 4.51 2.08
CA GLY A 61 -3.68 4.61 3.45
C GLY A 61 -3.62 6.03 3.99
N GLN A 62 -3.64 6.17 5.32
CA GLN A 62 -3.55 7.46 6.02
C GLN A 62 -2.51 7.38 7.13
N THR A 63 -1.53 8.29 7.15
CA THR A 63 -0.64 8.44 8.31
C THR A 63 -1.25 9.37 9.35
N PRO A 64 -1.00 9.17 10.65
CA PRO A 64 -1.33 10.16 11.67
C PRO A 64 -0.53 11.45 11.40
N GLY A 65 -1.22 12.57 11.22
CA GLY A 65 -0.58 13.87 10.93
C GLY A 65 -0.21 14.67 12.17
N ASP A 66 -0.67 14.25 13.34
CA ASP A 66 -0.41 14.82 14.66
C ASP A 66 0.70 14.08 15.42
N ASP A 67 1.07 12.87 14.98
CA ASP A 67 2.11 12.04 15.57
C ASP A 67 3.10 11.57 14.48
N LEU A 68 4.19 12.32 14.33
CA LEU A 68 5.21 12.05 13.31
C LEU A 68 6.00 10.77 13.59
N ASP A 69 6.26 10.44 14.85
CA ASP A 69 7.00 9.24 15.20
C ASP A 69 6.17 8.00 14.87
N ARG A 70 4.87 8.04 15.20
CA ARG A 70 3.94 6.97 14.80
C ARG A 70 3.80 6.87 13.29
N ALA A 71 3.79 7.99 12.57
CA ALA A 71 3.77 7.97 11.11
C ALA A 71 5.00 7.29 10.52
N LYS A 72 6.20 7.57 11.06
CA LYS A 72 7.46 6.93 10.64
C LYS A 72 7.47 5.44 10.94
N GLU A 73 7.05 5.02 12.14
CA GLU A 73 6.92 3.61 12.49
C GLU A 73 5.98 2.88 11.52
N MET A 74 4.83 3.50 11.23
CA MET A 74 3.88 2.94 10.27
C MET A 74 4.50 2.80 8.88
N MET A 75 5.19 3.82 8.38
CA MET A 75 5.88 3.75 7.07
C MET A 75 6.94 2.66 7.04
N LYS A 76 7.71 2.50 8.12
CA LYS A 76 8.73 1.46 8.25
C LYS A 76 8.12 0.06 8.19
N GLU A 77 6.98 -0.18 8.86
CA GLU A 77 6.27 -1.46 8.78
C GLU A 77 5.85 -1.82 7.34
N TRP A 78 5.43 -0.82 6.55
CA TRP A 78 5.04 -1.00 5.15
C TRP A 78 6.23 -1.23 4.22
N GLU A 79 7.32 -0.49 4.43
CA GLU A 79 8.57 -0.67 3.70
C GLU A 79 9.14 -2.07 3.94
N GLU A 80 9.19 -2.52 5.20
CA GLU A 80 9.64 -3.87 5.59
C GLU A 80 8.74 -4.98 5.02
N ALA A 81 7.46 -4.68 4.78
CA ALA A 81 6.54 -5.60 4.09
C ALA A 81 6.78 -5.67 2.57
N GLY A 82 7.53 -4.73 2.00
CA GLY A 82 7.86 -4.68 0.57
C GLY A 82 7.01 -3.70 -0.25
N ALA A 83 6.38 -2.71 0.39
CA ALA A 83 5.83 -1.55 -0.30
C ALA A 83 6.98 -0.68 -0.84
N THR A 84 6.83 -0.16 -2.07
CA THR A 84 7.81 0.75 -2.69
C THR A 84 7.31 2.19 -2.75
N TRP A 85 5.99 2.40 -2.72
CA TRP A 85 5.35 3.72 -2.69
C TRP A 85 4.18 3.76 -1.73
N TRP A 86 3.93 4.96 -1.21
CA TRP A 86 2.77 5.28 -0.39
C TRP A 86 1.90 6.34 -1.07
N ILE A 87 0.59 6.13 -1.08
CA ILE A 87 -0.41 7.13 -1.45
C ILE A 87 -1.20 7.50 -0.21
N GLU A 88 -1.11 8.77 0.17
CA GLU A 88 -2.03 9.35 1.14
C GLU A 88 -3.44 9.45 0.55
N SER A 89 -4.38 8.71 1.12
CA SER A 89 -5.72 8.52 0.57
C SER A 89 -6.81 8.74 1.63
N TRP A 90 -7.67 9.73 1.39
CA TRP A 90 -8.84 10.01 2.21
C TRP A 90 -10.12 9.72 1.41
N TRP A 91 -10.63 8.51 1.57
CA TRP A 91 -11.93 8.12 1.03
C TRP A 91 -13.03 8.71 1.92
N GLY A 92 -13.70 9.78 1.46
CA GLY A 92 -14.71 10.52 2.23
C GLY A 92 -14.65 12.03 2.00
N ALA A 93 -15.27 12.85 2.86
CA ALA A 93 -15.11 14.30 2.90
C ALA A 93 -14.60 14.69 4.31
N GLU A 94 -13.38 15.22 4.40
CA GLU A 94 -12.81 15.69 5.67
C GLU A 94 -12.14 17.05 5.49
N ALA A 95 -12.38 17.94 6.46
CA ALA A 95 -11.96 19.33 6.43
C ALA A 95 -10.44 19.53 6.56
N ASP A 96 -9.70 18.53 7.05
CA ASP A 96 -8.30 18.71 7.49
C ASP A 96 -7.23 18.24 6.47
N ARG A 97 -7.64 17.92 5.24
CA ARG A 97 -6.73 17.43 4.17
C ARG A 97 -5.65 18.44 3.80
N VAL A 98 -5.99 19.73 3.77
CA VAL A 98 -5.04 20.79 3.41
C VAL A 98 -3.92 20.89 4.44
N ARG A 99 -4.24 20.72 5.73
CA ARG A 99 -3.24 20.71 6.80
C ARG A 99 -2.29 19.52 6.63
N ARG A 100 -2.83 18.32 6.43
CA ARG A 100 -2.03 17.10 6.25
C ARG A 100 -1.18 17.12 4.98
N LEU A 101 -1.69 17.66 3.88
CA LEU A 101 -0.94 17.82 2.63
C LEU A 101 0.28 18.75 2.80
N ARG A 102 0.12 19.84 3.57
CA ARG A 102 1.22 20.78 3.86
C ARG A 102 2.34 20.19 4.72
N GLN A 103 2.07 19.13 5.47
CA GLN A 103 3.08 18.45 6.28
C GLN A 103 4.07 17.62 5.44
N GLY A 104 3.69 17.27 4.20
CA GLY A 104 4.52 16.42 3.34
C GLY A 104 4.61 14.97 3.83
N PRO A 105 5.41 14.12 3.18
CA PRO A 105 5.63 12.75 3.61
C PRO A 105 6.45 12.69 4.92
N PRO A 106 6.30 11.65 5.75
CA PRO A 106 7.20 11.40 6.88
C PRO A 106 8.66 11.23 6.39
N GLU A 107 9.62 11.82 7.10
CA GLU A 107 11.05 11.64 6.78
C GLU A 107 11.55 10.26 7.28
N ASN A 108 12.00 9.41 6.36
CA ASN A 108 12.45 8.02 6.64
C ASN A 108 13.92 7.90 7.10
N ARG A 109 14.53 8.97 7.65
CA ARG A 109 15.97 9.03 7.91
C ARG A 109 16.40 8.44 9.24
#